data_AF-A0A7L3AJ95-F1
#
_entry.id   AF-A0A7L3AJ95-F1
#
_cell.length_a   1.000
_cell.length_b   1.000
_cell.length_c   1.000
_cell.angle_alpha   90.00
_cell.angle_beta   90.00
_cell.angle_gamma   90.00
#
_symmetry.space_group_name_H-M   'P 1'
#
loop_
_entity.id
_entity.type
_entity.pdbx_description
1 polymer ?
#
loop_
_entity_poly.entity_id
_entity_poly.type
_entity_poly.pdbx_seq_one_letter_code
_entity_poly.pdbx_strand_id
1 'polypeptide(L)'
;LWSWNHPNGSALVRMANIKDVLQQRRIDQRICNAITRSHPLRSDIYKSDLDKCLPNIQEIQAAHIKLKQLCVNEPFEETEEKWLSSLENTHWLEYIR
;
A
#
# COMPACT_ATOMS: atom_id res chain seq x y z
N LEU A 1 -8.24 8.43 -10.73
CA LEU A 1 -9.43 7.63 -11.08
C LEU A 1 -10.27 7.40 -9.84
N TRP A 2 -11.58 7.66 -9.93
CA TRP A 2 -12.53 7.35 -8.85
C TRP A 2 -12.58 5.84 -8.59
N SER A 3 -12.68 5.44 -7.33
CA SER A 3 -12.63 4.03 -6.92
C SER A 3 -13.84 3.62 -6.10
N TRP A 4 -14.31 4.49 -5.22
CA TRP A 4 -15.45 4.20 -4.35
C TRP A 4 -16.09 5.50 -3.82
N ASN A 5 -17.34 5.42 -3.39
CA ASN A 5 -18.06 6.51 -2.71
C ASN A 5 -18.96 5.98 -1.59
N HIS A 6 -19.21 6.83 -0.60
CA HIS A 6 -20.14 6.58 0.49
C HIS A 6 -21.36 7.50 0.38
N PRO A 7 -22.56 7.08 0.82
CA PRO A 7 -23.76 7.94 0.81
C PRO A 7 -23.63 9.26 1.57
N ASN A 8 -22.70 9.38 2.52
CA ASN A 8 -22.41 10.65 3.21
C ASN A 8 -21.62 11.67 2.34
N GLY A 9 -21.23 11.29 1.12
CA GLY A 9 -20.46 12.12 0.21
C GLY A 9 -18.94 11.88 0.23
N SER A 10 -18.42 11.01 1.10
CA SER A 10 -17.01 10.62 1.10
C SER A 10 -16.66 9.81 -0.15
N ALA A 11 -15.44 9.98 -0.67
CA ALA A 11 -14.99 9.29 -1.87
C ALA A 11 -13.53 8.84 -1.76
N LEU A 12 -13.23 7.67 -2.34
CA LEU A 12 -11.88 7.16 -2.53
C LEU A 12 -11.46 7.36 -3.99
N VAL A 13 -10.32 8.01 -4.19
CA VAL A 13 -9.73 8.28 -5.50
C VAL A 13 -8.30 7.75 -5.51
N ARG A 14 -7.89 7.11 -6.61
CA ARG A 14 -6.53 6.61 -6.84
C ARG A 14 -5.82 7.48 -7.87
N MET A 15 -4.52 7.70 -7.70
CA MET A 15 -3.69 8.43 -8.66
C MET A 15 -2.34 7.73 -8.81
N ALA A 16 -1.76 7.79 -10.01
CA ALA A 16 -0.38 7.38 -10.21
C ALA A 16 0.56 8.52 -9.82
N ASN A 17 1.77 8.16 -9.40
CA ASN A 17 2.83 9.14 -9.16
C ASN A 17 3.28 9.76 -10.50
N ILE A 18 3.54 11.07 -10.50
CA ILE A 18 3.93 11.82 -11.70
C ILE A 18 5.36 12.33 -11.48
N LYS A 19 6.29 11.89 -12.35
CA LYS A 19 7.73 12.18 -12.20
C LYS A 19 8.06 13.68 -12.26
N ASP A 20 7.32 14.44 -13.07
CA ASP A 20 7.48 15.89 -13.13
C ASP A 20 6.75 16.55 -11.96
N VAL A 21 7.53 17.11 -11.03
CA VAL A 21 7.04 17.76 -9.80
C VAL A 21 6.13 18.97 -10.10
N LEU A 22 6.42 19.75 -11.14
CA LEU A 22 5.60 20.92 -11.49
C LEU A 22 4.26 20.48 -12.06
N GLN A 23 4.28 19.47 -12.92
CA GLN A 23 3.07 18.87 -13.47
C GLN A 23 2.23 18.19 -12.37
N GLN A 24 2.88 17.46 -11.46
CA GLN A 24 2.25 16.82 -10.31
C GLN A 24 1.51 17.83 -9.45
N ARG A 25 2.16 18.94 -9.07
CA ARG A 25 1.53 20.01 -8.25
C ARG A 25 0.27 20.57 -8.91
N ARG A 26 0.29 20.82 -10.22
CA ARG A 26 -0.87 21.34 -10.97
C ARG A 26 -2.02 20.33 -10.98
N ILE A 27 -1.72 19.06 -11.23
CA ILE A 27 -2.72 17.98 -11.27
C ILE A 27 -3.30 17.74 -9.89
N ASP A 28 -2.46 17.70 -8.85
CA ASP A 28 -2.86 17.57 -7.46
C ASP A 28 -3.84 18.67 -7.05
N GLN A 29 -3.51 19.92 -7.35
CA GLN A 29 -4.39 21.05 -7.02
C GLN A 29 -5.75 20.92 -7.72
N ARG A 30 -5.76 20.54 -9.00
CA ARG A 30 -7.01 20.34 -9.77
C ARG A 30 -7.87 19.23 -9.18
N ILE A 31 -7.25 18.09 -8.85
CA ILE A 31 -7.95 16.92 -8.33
C ILE A 31 -8.45 17.18 -6.91
N CYS A 32 -7.64 17.81 -6.06
CA CYS A 32 -8.06 18.19 -4.72
C CYS A 32 -9.27 19.12 -4.76
N ASN A 33 -9.22 20.17 -5.58
CA ASN A 33 -10.34 21.08 -5.72
C ASN A 33 -11.63 20.37 -6.17
N ALA A 34 -11.52 19.38 -7.07
CA ALA A 34 -12.65 18.58 -7.51
C ALA A 34 -13.21 17.69 -6.39
N ILE A 35 -12.35 17.01 -5.64
CA ILE A 35 -12.74 16.12 -4.53
C ILE A 35 -13.43 16.92 -3.43
N THR A 36 -12.84 18.04 -2.98
CA THR A 36 -13.45 18.91 -1.97
C THR A 36 -14.83 19.40 -2.42
N ARG A 37 -14.99 19.76 -3.70
CA ARG A 37 -16.29 20.21 -4.23
C ARG A 37 -17.33 19.11 -4.34
N SER A 38 -16.92 17.85 -4.46
CA SER A 38 -17.87 16.71 -4.53
C SER A 38 -18.46 16.33 -3.17
N HIS A 39 -17.81 16.68 -2.06
CA HIS A 39 -18.31 16.39 -0.72
C HIS A 39 -19.31 17.48 -0.27
N PRO A 40 -20.50 17.15 0.25
CA PRO A 40 -21.50 18.15 0.67
C PRO A 40 -20.96 19.18 1.67
N LEU A 41 -20.12 18.71 2.60
CA LEU A 41 -19.49 19.55 3.63
C LEU A 41 -18.17 20.19 3.22
N ARG A 42 -17.68 19.95 2.00
CA ARG A 42 -16.36 20.44 1.54
C ARG A 42 -15.23 20.14 2.52
N SER A 43 -15.26 18.95 3.10
CA SER A 43 -14.27 18.51 4.08
C SER A 43 -12.86 18.48 3.51
N ASP A 44 -11.88 18.50 4.42
CA ASP A 44 -10.48 18.35 4.07
C ASP A 44 -10.21 17.00 3.38
N ILE A 45 -9.13 16.99 2.60
CA ILE A 45 -8.70 15.83 1.84
C ILE A 45 -7.58 15.13 2.59
N TYR A 46 -7.80 13.85 2.88
CA TYR A 46 -6.73 12.97 3.32
C TYR A 46 -5.99 12.39 2.10
N LYS A 47 -4.67 12.56 2.06
CA LYS A 47 -3.79 11.98 1.03
C LYS A 47 -2.84 10.98 1.68
N SER A 48 -2.69 9.83 1.05
CA SER A 48 -1.68 8.84 1.41
C SER A 48 -0.85 8.48 0.19
N ASP A 49 0.48 8.54 0.35
CA ASP A 49 1.47 8.21 -0.67
C ASP A 49 1.95 6.78 -0.43
N LEU A 50 1.39 5.84 -1.18
CA LEU A 50 1.63 4.41 -0.98
C LEU A 50 3.09 4.02 -1.24
N ASP A 51 3.79 4.73 -2.13
CA ASP A 51 5.21 4.48 -2.44
C ASP A 51 6.13 4.79 -1.23
N LYS A 52 5.65 5.60 -0.28
CA LYS A 52 6.39 5.96 0.95
C LYS A 52 6.02 5.12 2.16
N CYS A 53 4.85 4.47 2.11
CA CYS A 53 4.26 3.80 3.26
C CYS A 53 4.26 2.27 3.13
N LEU A 54 4.36 1.74 1.91
CA LEU A 54 4.26 0.31 1.63
C LEU A 54 5.54 -0.21 0.96
N PRO A 55 5.85 -1.51 1.11
CA PRO A 55 6.95 -2.14 0.39
C PRO A 55 6.74 -2.08 -1.12
N ASN A 56 7.84 -1.94 -1.85
CA ASN A 56 7.82 -2.02 -3.30
C ASN A 56 7.66 -3.48 -3.78
N ILE A 57 7.45 -3.65 -5.08
CA ILE A 57 7.18 -4.97 -5.66
C ILE A 57 8.37 -5.94 -5.52
N GLN A 58 9.62 -5.44 -5.51
CA GLN A 58 10.80 -6.28 -5.31
C GLN A 58 10.87 -6.79 -3.87
N GLU A 59 10.55 -5.96 -2.88
CA GLU A 59 10.48 -6.32 -1.47
C GLU A 59 9.39 -7.36 -1.22
N ILE A 60 8.19 -7.15 -1.78
CA ILE A 60 7.10 -8.14 -1.73
C ILE A 60 7.53 -9.48 -2.33
N GLN A 61 8.17 -9.45 -3.51
CA GLN A 61 8.64 -10.66 -4.16
C GLN A 61 9.69 -11.40 -3.31
N ALA A 62 10.65 -10.68 -2.73
CA ALA A 62 11.68 -11.26 -1.88
C ALA A 62 11.09 -11.89 -0.61
N ALA A 63 10.15 -11.20 0.05
CA ALA A 63 9.44 -11.72 1.22
C ALA A 63 8.66 -12.99 0.89
N HIS A 64 7.94 -13.00 -0.23
CA HIS A 64 7.19 -14.17 -0.69
C HIS A 64 8.10 -15.37 -1.00
N ILE A 65 9.26 -15.15 -1.64
CA ILE A 65 10.22 -16.23 -1.93
C ILE A 65 10.75 -16.85 -0.63
N LYS A 66 11.12 -16.02 0.36
CA LYS A 66 11.58 -16.50 1.67
C LYS A 66 10.50 -17.32 2.38
N LEU A 67 9.25 -16.85 2.39
CA LEU A 67 8.13 -17.60 2.96
C LEU A 67 7.94 -18.94 2.26
N LYS A 68 7.96 -18.97 0.92
CA LYS A 68 7.83 -20.20 0.15
C LYS A 68 8.94 -21.21 0.50
N GLN A 69 10.18 -20.73 0.65
CA GLN A 69 11.31 -21.59 1.04
C GLN A 69 11.07 -22.20 2.42
N LEU A 70 10.68 -21.38 3.40
CA LEU A 70 10.36 -21.85 4.76
C LEU A 70 9.24 -22.90 4.78
N CYS A 71 8.21 -22.76 3.93
CA CYS A 71 7.07 -23.67 3.93
C CYS A 71 7.28 -24.97 3.12
N VAL A 72 8.19 -24.98 2.15
CA VAL A 72 8.29 -26.08 1.16
C VAL A 72 9.64 -26.79 1.20
N ASN A 73 10.71 -26.07 1.53
CA ASN A 73 12.07 -26.57 1.30
C ASN A 73 12.80 -27.00 2.58
N GLU A 74 12.34 -26.58 3.76
CA GLU A 74 12.99 -26.93 5.02
C GLU A 74 12.23 -28.07 5.73
N PRO A 75 12.91 -29.13 6.20
CA PRO A 75 12.29 -30.17 7.01
C PRO A 75 11.68 -29.54 8.27
N PHE A 76 10.42 -29.91 8.58
CA PHE A 76 9.71 -29.37 9.74
C PHE A 76 10.49 -29.60 11.05
N GLU A 77 11.04 -30.80 11.22
CA GLU A 77 11.79 -31.20 12.41
C GLU A 77 13.07 -30.37 12.63
N GLU A 78 13.69 -29.86 11.57
CA GLU A 78 14.91 -29.03 11.66
C GLU A 78 14.60 -27.55 11.95
N THR A 79 13.37 -27.12 11.71
CA THR A 79 12.96 -25.71 11.75
C THR A 79 11.99 -25.36 12.87
N GLU A 80 11.39 -26.36 13.53
CA GLU A 80 10.36 -26.16 14.55
C GLU A 80 10.77 -25.15 15.62
N GLU A 81 11.97 -25.28 16.20
CA GLU A 81 12.46 -24.39 17.26
C GLU A 81 12.62 -22.93 16.82
N LYS A 82 12.87 -22.70 15.53
CA LYS A 82 13.12 -21.36 14.97
C LYS A 82 12.01 -20.86 14.07
N TRP A 83 10.95 -21.64 13.87
CA TRP A 83 9.97 -21.41 12.81
C TRP A 83 9.36 -20.00 12.87
N LEU A 84 8.95 -19.56 14.06
CA LEU A 84 8.39 -18.22 14.27
C LEU A 84 9.41 -17.11 13.93
N SER A 85 10.66 -17.26 14.38
CA SER A 85 11.72 -16.30 14.06
C SER A 85 12.05 -16.30 12.56
N SER A 86 12.06 -17.46 11.91
CA SER A 86 12.25 -17.58 10.46
C SER A 86 11.10 -16.93 9.69
N LEU A 87 9.86 -17.10 10.16
CA LEU A 87 8.67 -16.47 9.60
C LEU A 87 8.74 -14.93 9.72
N GLU A 88 9.11 -14.41 10.88
CA GLU A 88 9.31 -12.97 11.09
C GLU A 88 10.38 -12.41 10.14
N ASN A 89 11.48 -13.14 9.94
CA ASN A 89 12.57 -12.79 9.01
C ASN A 89 12.16 -12.80 7.52
N THR A 90 11.01 -13.37 7.17
CA THR A 90 10.44 -13.22 5.82
C THR A 90 9.88 -11.82 5.58
N HIS A 91 9.50 -11.09 6.65
CA HIS A 91 8.71 -9.86 6.62
C HIS A 91 7.31 -9.98 5.99
N TRP A 92 6.89 -11.19 5.57
CA TRP A 92 5.64 -11.37 4.84
C TRP A 92 4.42 -10.90 5.63
N LEU A 93 4.33 -11.31 6.91
CA LEU A 93 3.20 -10.93 7.76
C LEU A 93 3.17 -9.42 8.07
N GLU A 94 4.33 -8.77 8.13
CA GLU A 94 4.36 -7.31 8.32
C GLU A 94 3.90 -6.57 7.07
N TYR A 95 4.17 -7.10 5.87
CA TYR A 95 3.77 -6.47 4.61
C TYR A 95 2.27 -6.62 4.28
N ILE A 96 1.58 -7.64 4.82
CA ILE A 96 0.14 -7.87 4.57
C ILE A 96 -0.77 -7.31 5.67
N ARG A 97 -0.19 -6.81 6.78
CA ARG A 97 -0.92 -6.31 7.96
C ARG A 97 -1.63 -4.98 7.68
#